data_AF-A0A7V9K788-F1
#
_entry.id   AF-A0A7V9K788-F1
#
_cell.length_a   1.000
_cell.length_b   1.000
_cell.length_c   1.000
_cell.angle_alpha   90.00
_cell.angle_beta   90.00
_cell.angle_gamma   90.00
#
_symmetry.space_group_name_H-M   'P 1'
#
loop_
_entity.id
_entity.type
_entity.pdbx_description
1 polymer ?
#
loop_
_entity_poly.entity_id
_entity_poly.type
_entity_poly.pdbx_seq_one_letter_code
_entity_poly.pdbx_strand_id
1 'polypeptide(L)'
;MRTDRRPGPTTRTDVVEWRDESRAEHEDRLATEEPLELRLTWPGHPAQHFVVTMRTPGHDFELAAGLALGEGLVTTQAPPTTVAYCTDTTLAPDQEFNVVTLTLPGAPEKPPTVRATTMSGACGVCGRESLDAVAAL
;
A
#
# COMPACT_ATOMS: atom_id res chain seq x y z
N MET A 1 -23.42 11.04 -8.87
CA MET A 1 -22.05 11.25 -9.40
C MET A 1 -21.14 11.39 -8.21
N ARG A 2 -20.66 10.26 -7.64
CA ARG A 2 -19.58 10.31 -6.63
C ARG A 2 -18.39 10.88 -7.40
N THR A 3 -17.98 12.11 -7.07
CA THR A 3 -16.65 12.56 -7.43
C THR A 3 -15.72 11.60 -6.72
N ASP A 4 -15.04 10.71 -7.46
CA ASP A 4 -14.10 9.73 -6.91
C ASP A 4 -12.91 10.47 -6.32
N ARG A 5 -13.14 11.01 -5.13
CA ARG A 5 -12.14 11.64 -4.29
C ARG A 5 -11.52 10.49 -3.53
N ARG A 6 -10.20 10.32 -3.70
CA ARG A 6 -9.37 9.36 -2.95
C ARG A 6 -9.88 9.26 -1.51
N PRO A 7 -10.17 8.05 -1.01
CA PRO A 7 -10.56 7.87 0.38
C PRO A 7 -9.51 8.49 1.30
N GLY A 8 -9.99 9.32 2.23
CA GLY A 8 -9.12 9.90 3.25
C GLY A 8 -8.69 8.84 4.26
N PRO A 9 -7.90 9.20 5.28
CA PRO A 9 -7.51 8.27 6.34
C PRO A 9 -8.71 7.76 7.17
N THR A 10 -9.87 8.41 7.06
CA THR A 10 -11.12 8.01 7.72
C THR A 10 -12.32 8.12 6.80
N THR A 11 -13.26 7.19 6.95
CA THR A 11 -14.55 7.17 6.27
C THR A 11 -15.68 7.30 7.30
N ARG A 12 -16.72 8.06 6.95
CA ARG A 12 -17.97 8.12 7.74
C ARG A 12 -18.94 7.09 7.22
N THR A 13 -19.57 6.34 8.12
CA THR A 13 -20.59 5.36 7.77
C THR A 13 -21.58 5.22 8.92
N ASP A 14 -22.81 4.85 8.58
CA ASP A 14 -23.78 4.44 9.58
C ASP A 14 -23.35 3.08 10.16
N VAL A 15 -23.39 2.97 11.48
CA VAL A 15 -23.09 1.75 12.23
C VAL A 15 -24.27 1.37 13.11
N VAL A 16 -24.35 0.09 13.45
CA VAL A 16 -25.29 -0.43 14.43
C VAL A 16 -24.50 -0.90 15.64
N GLU A 17 -24.67 -0.21 16.76
CA GLU A 17 -24.04 -0.55 18.03
C GLU A 17 -25.00 -1.37 18.89
N TRP A 18 -24.50 -2.48 19.44
CA TRP A 18 -25.23 -3.35 20.36
C TRP A 18 -24.61 -3.24 21.76
N ARG A 19 -25.41 -2.87 22.76
CA ARG A 19 -25.03 -2.84 24.18
C ARG A 19 -26.07 -3.57 25.01
N ASP A 20 -25.71 -4.74 25.54
CA ASP A 20 -26.64 -5.65 26.24
C ASP A 20 -27.92 -5.90 25.41
N GLU A 21 -29.09 -5.48 25.90
CA GLU A 21 -30.37 -5.60 25.20
C GLU A 21 -30.73 -4.36 24.36
N SER A 22 -29.85 -3.35 24.30
CA SER A 22 -30.08 -2.11 23.57
C SER A 22 -29.33 -2.08 22.22
N ARG A 23 -30.00 -1.53 21.20
CA ARG A 23 -29.47 -1.30 19.86
C ARG A 23 -29.58 0.18 19.53
N ALA A 24 -28.50 0.77 19.03
CA ALA A 24 -28.47 2.15 18.56
C ALA A 24 -27.89 2.22 17.15
N GLU A 25 -28.50 3.03 16.28
CA GLU A 25 -27.99 3.35 14.95
C GLU A 25 -27.48 4.79 14.96
N HIS A 26 -26.23 5.00 14.54
CA HIS A 26 -25.61 6.31 14.47
C HIS A 26 -24.47 6.35 13.45
N GLU A 27 -24.07 7.56 13.02
CA GLU A 27 -22.89 7.74 12.17
C GLU A 27 -21.62 7.60 13.02
N ASP A 28 -20.65 6.84 12.53
CA ASP A 28 -19.31 6.72 13.12
C ASP A 28 -18.21 6.99 12.07
N ARG A 29 -16.99 7.25 12.56
CA ARG A 29 -15.80 7.49 11.76
C ARG A 29 -14.83 6.32 11.91
N LEU A 30 -14.70 5.54 10.85
CA LEU A 30 -13.82 4.39 10.79
C LEU A 30 -12.51 4.75 10.10
N ALA A 31 -11.41 4.11 10.53
CA ALA A 31 -10.16 4.16 9.80
C ALA A 31 -10.34 3.53 8.41
N THR A 32 -9.78 4.16 7.38
CA THR A 32 -9.76 3.58 6.03
C THR A 32 -8.52 2.73 5.86
N GLU A 33 -8.68 1.58 5.22
CA GLU A 33 -7.60 0.64 4.90
C GLU A 33 -7.66 0.33 3.40
N GLU A 34 -6.55 0.53 2.69
CA GLU A 34 -6.42 0.26 1.26
C GLU A 34 -5.12 -0.47 0.95
N PRO A 35 -5.08 -1.36 -0.05
CA PRO A 35 -3.86 -2.02 -0.44
C PRO A 35 -2.92 -1.05 -1.19
N LEU A 36 -1.64 -1.06 -0.83
CA LEU A 36 -0.53 -0.38 -1.50
C LEU A 36 0.43 -1.40 -2.06
N GLU A 37 0.67 -1.34 -3.36
CA GLU A 37 1.78 -2.04 -3.98
C GLU A 37 3.01 -1.15 -4.04
N LEU A 38 4.13 -1.70 -3.58
CA LEU A 38 5.44 -1.08 -3.73
C LEU A 38 6.23 -1.82 -4.80
N ARG A 39 6.84 -1.04 -5.68
CA ARG A 39 7.76 -1.53 -6.71
C ARG A 39 9.13 -0.89 -6.55
N LEU A 40 10.17 -1.61 -6.97
CA LEU A 40 11.55 -1.11 -7.01
C LEU A 40 12.05 -1.09 -8.45
N THR A 41 12.70 -0.02 -8.85
CA THR A 41 13.43 0.05 -10.12
C THR A 41 14.83 0.58 -9.89
N TRP A 42 15.80 0.12 -10.67
CA TRP A 42 17.20 0.55 -10.60
C TRP A 42 17.85 0.43 -11.99
N PRO A 43 19.05 1.00 -12.21
CA PRO A 43 19.68 1.02 -13.52
C PRO A 43 19.75 -0.36 -14.19
N GLY A 44 19.21 -0.46 -15.40
CA GLY A 44 19.18 -1.70 -16.19
C GLY A 44 18.07 -2.68 -15.82
N HIS A 45 17.20 -2.35 -14.87
CA HIS A 45 16.12 -3.23 -14.43
C HIS A 45 14.76 -2.51 -14.42
N PRO A 46 13.71 -3.13 -15.02
CA PRO A 46 12.36 -2.59 -14.94
C PRO A 46 11.87 -2.56 -13.49
N ALA A 47 10.80 -1.82 -13.25
CA ALA A 47 10.10 -1.83 -11.97
C ALA A 47 9.65 -3.27 -11.64
N GLN A 48 10.08 -3.77 -10.48
CA GLN A 48 9.79 -5.11 -9.98
C GLN A 48 8.94 -5.01 -8.72
N HIS A 49 8.04 -5.99 -8.56
CA HIS A 49 7.22 -6.12 -7.37
C HIS A 49 8.10 -6.31 -6.13
N PHE A 50 7.84 -5.51 -5.09
CA PHE A 50 8.49 -5.66 -3.79
C PHE A 50 7.50 -6.22 -2.77
N VAL A 51 6.37 -5.54 -2.53
CA VAL A 51 5.39 -5.97 -1.55
C VAL A 51 4.03 -5.32 -1.79
N VAL A 52 2.96 -6.02 -1.43
CA VAL A 52 1.64 -5.43 -1.22
C VAL A 52 1.38 -5.35 0.28
N THR A 53 1.06 -4.15 0.77
CA THR A 53 0.71 -3.90 2.17
C THR A 53 -0.64 -3.24 2.27
N MET A 54 -1.39 -3.52 3.34
CA MET A 54 -2.50 -2.65 3.69
C MET A 54 -1.98 -1.35 4.32
N ARG A 55 -2.64 -0.22 4.06
CA ARG A 55 -2.29 1.08 4.63
C ARG A 55 -3.53 1.93 4.92
N THR A 56 -3.38 2.87 5.83
CA THR A 56 -4.27 4.04 5.89
C THR A 56 -3.77 5.10 4.90
N PRO A 57 -4.57 5.53 3.91
CA PRO A 57 -4.12 6.49 2.90
C PRO A 57 -3.66 7.84 3.48
N GLY A 58 -2.51 8.36 3.02
CA GLY A 58 -2.09 9.73 3.35
C GLY A 58 -0.57 9.98 3.37
N HIS A 59 0.22 8.97 3.71
CA HIS A 59 1.68 9.06 3.89
C HIS A 59 2.42 7.97 3.12
N ASP A 60 1.97 7.70 1.90
CA ASP A 60 2.37 6.56 1.10
C ASP A 60 3.87 6.59 0.75
N PHE A 61 4.44 7.77 0.52
CA PHE A 61 5.84 7.93 0.15
C PHE A 61 6.76 7.70 1.34
N GLU A 62 6.41 8.24 2.51
CA GLU A 62 7.11 8.01 3.75
C GLU A 62 7.02 6.54 4.17
N LEU A 63 5.85 5.92 4.04
CA LEU A 63 5.66 4.49 4.26
C LEU A 63 6.53 3.66 3.33
N ALA A 64 6.54 3.98 2.04
CA ALA A 64 7.35 3.25 1.04
C ALA A 64 8.85 3.33 1.34
N ALA A 65 9.37 4.54 1.58
CA ALA A 65 10.78 4.74 1.90
C ALA A 65 11.17 4.09 3.23
N GLY A 66 10.32 4.24 4.26
CA GLY A 66 10.52 3.64 5.57
C GLY A 66 10.49 2.11 5.52
N LEU A 67 9.59 1.52 4.75
CA LEU A 67 9.51 0.07 4.59
C LEU A 67 10.71 -0.50 3.85
N ALA A 68 11.16 0.16 2.77
CA ALA A 68 12.37 -0.25 2.05
C ALA A 68 13.62 -0.20 2.95
N LEU A 69 13.73 0.82 3.80
CA LEU A 69 14.81 0.95 4.79
C LEU A 69 14.69 -0.10 5.90
N GLY A 70 13.49 -0.32 6.45
CA GLY A 70 13.23 -1.29 7.52
C GLY A 70 13.47 -2.73 7.08
N GLU A 71 13.21 -3.03 5.81
CA GLU A 71 13.56 -4.30 5.19
C GLU A 71 15.05 -4.38 4.81
N GLY A 72 15.82 -3.30 4.88
CA GLY A 72 17.24 -3.31 4.50
C GLY A 72 17.47 -3.53 3.01
N LEU A 73 16.55 -3.05 2.16
CA LEU A 73 16.73 -2.98 0.71
C LEU A 73 17.56 -1.76 0.29
N VAL A 74 17.51 -0.71 1.12
CA VAL A 74 18.25 0.54 0.98
C VAL A 74 18.91 0.89 2.31
N THR A 75 19.90 1.77 2.26
CA THR A 75 20.55 2.33 3.45
C THR A 75 20.33 3.83 3.52
N THR A 76 20.60 4.43 4.67
CA THR A 76 20.57 5.90 4.82
C THR A 76 21.61 6.60 3.94
N GLN A 77 22.68 5.91 3.53
CA GLN A 77 23.72 6.44 2.64
C GLN A 77 23.36 6.29 1.16
N ALA A 78 22.46 5.37 0.83
CA ALA A 78 21.96 5.13 -0.52
C ALA A 78 20.42 5.04 -0.54
N PRO A 79 19.71 6.13 -0.20
CA PRO A 79 18.25 6.14 -0.23
C PRO A 79 17.73 6.13 -1.69
N PRO A 80 16.44 5.84 -1.90
CA PRO A 80 15.79 6.02 -3.19
C PRO A 80 15.98 7.44 -3.72
N THR A 81 16.29 7.59 -5.01
CA THR A 81 16.39 8.89 -5.68
C THR A 81 15.02 9.48 -6.00
N THR A 82 14.00 8.63 -6.12
CA THR A 82 12.61 9.04 -6.36
C THR A 82 11.66 8.06 -5.69
N VAL A 83 10.57 8.57 -5.13
CA VAL A 83 9.42 7.80 -4.66
C VAL A 83 8.19 8.49 -5.24
N ALA A 84 7.46 7.79 -6.10
CA ALA A 84 6.33 8.38 -6.82
C ALA A 84 5.24 7.35 -7.06
N TYR A 85 4.00 7.82 -7.18
CA TYR A 85 2.93 6.97 -7.71
C TYR A 85 3.26 6.53 -9.13
N CYS A 86 2.91 5.29 -9.44
CA CYS A 86 3.02 4.78 -10.79
C CYS A 86 2.00 5.51 -11.68
N THR A 87 2.48 6.12 -12.76
CA THR A 87 1.64 6.80 -13.77
C THR A 87 1.39 5.91 -14.98
N ASP A 88 1.52 4.59 -14.82
CA ASP A 88 1.27 3.67 -15.91
C ASP A 88 -0.22 3.71 -16.29
N THR A 89 -0.49 4.09 -17.53
CA THR A 89 -1.85 4.24 -18.07
C THR A 89 -2.59 2.91 -18.20
N THR A 90 -1.90 1.78 -18.01
CA THR A 90 -2.52 0.45 -17.99
C THR A 90 -3.13 0.08 -16.64
N LEU A 91 -2.87 0.85 -15.58
CA LEU A 91 -3.50 0.65 -14.28
C LEU A 91 -5.00 0.90 -14.38
N ALA A 92 -5.79 0.02 -13.76
CA ALA A 92 -7.21 0.26 -13.61
C ALA A 92 -7.44 1.50 -12.71
N PRO A 93 -8.54 2.26 -12.90
CA PRO A 93 -8.76 3.52 -12.16
C PRO A 93 -8.77 3.38 -10.63
N ASP A 94 -9.14 2.22 -10.12
CA ASP A 94 -9.10 1.85 -8.69
C ASP A 94 -7.67 1.58 -8.16
N GLN A 95 -6.74 1.30 -9.08
CA GLN A 95 -5.31 1.12 -8.81
C GLN A 95 -4.53 2.43 -8.93
N GLU A 96 -5.15 3.48 -9.47
CA GLU A 96 -4.59 4.83 -9.52
C GLU A 96 -4.30 5.29 -8.08
N PHE A 97 -3.06 5.69 -7.81
CA PHE A 97 -2.55 6.03 -6.46
C PHE A 97 -2.40 4.86 -5.47
N ASN A 98 -2.56 3.61 -5.90
CA ASN A 98 -2.32 2.41 -5.08
C ASN A 98 -1.03 1.66 -5.45
N VAL A 99 -0.28 2.17 -6.43
CA VAL A 99 1.05 1.66 -6.77
C VAL A 99 2.07 2.77 -6.58
N VAL A 100 3.11 2.53 -5.77
CA VAL A 100 4.24 3.43 -5.57
C VAL A 100 5.53 2.75 -6.04
N THR A 101 6.28 3.44 -6.87
CA THR A 101 7.60 2.98 -7.35
C THR A 101 8.70 3.76 -6.65
N LEU A 102 9.66 3.03 -6.08
CA LEU A 102 10.92 3.57 -5.58
C LEU A 102 12.02 3.37 -6.63
N THR A 103 12.63 4.46 -7.07
CA THR A 103 13.79 4.44 -7.95
C THR A 103 15.05 4.43 -7.10
N LEU A 104 15.85 3.38 -7.20
CA LEU A 104 17.10 3.23 -6.47
C LEU A 104 18.29 3.70 -7.32
N PRO A 105 19.33 4.29 -6.70
CA PRO A 105 20.53 4.72 -7.42
C PRO A 105 21.37 3.54 -7.95
N GLY A 106 21.19 2.35 -7.38
CA GLY A 106 21.86 1.11 -7.74
C GLY A 106 21.00 -0.10 -7.37
N ALA A 107 21.57 -1.30 -7.52
CA ALA A 107 20.89 -2.52 -7.10
C ALA A 107 20.56 -2.49 -5.59
N PRO A 108 19.42 -3.05 -5.17
CA PRO A 108 19.09 -3.14 -3.74
C PRO A 108 20.11 -3.99 -2.99
N GLU A 109 20.30 -3.70 -1.70
CA GLU A 109 21.27 -4.38 -0.82
C GLU A 109 21.03 -5.90 -0.72
N LYS A 110 19.77 -6.31 -0.86
CA LYS A 110 19.34 -7.71 -0.91
C LYS A 110 18.29 -7.88 -2.03
N PRO A 111 18.13 -9.09 -2.59
CA PRO A 111 17.11 -9.32 -3.61
C PRO A 111 15.71 -9.03 -3.04
N PRO A 112 14.86 -8.28 -3.76
CA PRO A 112 13.47 -8.06 -3.37
C PRO A 112 12.74 -9.39 -3.45
N THR A 113 12.60 -10.05 -2.30
CA THR A 113 11.97 -11.36 -2.24
C THR A 113 10.50 -11.13 -1.92
N VAL A 114 9.62 -11.46 -2.86
CA VAL A 114 8.16 -11.28 -2.79
C VAL A 114 7.54 -11.93 -1.53
N ARG A 115 8.24 -12.89 -0.91
CA ARG A 115 7.79 -13.64 0.27
C ARG A 115 8.43 -13.23 1.60
N ALA A 116 9.29 -12.21 1.64
CA ALA A 116 10.06 -11.92 2.86
C ALA A 116 9.24 -11.22 3.96
N THR A 117 8.18 -10.51 3.59
CA THR A 117 7.37 -9.82 4.58
C THR A 117 6.25 -10.74 5.04
N THR A 118 6.48 -11.47 6.12
CA THR A 118 5.43 -12.08 6.93
C THR A 118 4.65 -10.95 7.62
N MET A 119 3.93 -10.14 6.86
CA MET A 119 2.88 -9.28 7.42
C MET A 119 1.69 -10.19 7.68
N SER A 120 1.55 -10.66 8.91
CA SER A 120 0.32 -11.34 9.34
C SER A 120 -0.78 -10.30 9.54
N GLY A 121 -1.37 -9.81 8.45
CA GLY A 121 -2.69 -9.16 8.53
C GLY A 121 -3.73 -10.24 8.82
N ALA A 122 -4.58 -10.05 9.83
CA ALA A 122 -5.61 -11.01 10.24
C ALA A 122 -6.60 -11.37 9.11
N CYS A 123 -6.66 -10.57 8.04
CA CYS A 123 -7.49 -10.78 6.86
C CYS A 123 -6.89 -11.75 5.81
N GLY A 124 -5.61 -12.16 5.93
CA GLY A 124 -4.97 -13.08 4.98
C GLY A 124 -4.62 -12.49 3.61
N VAL A 125 -4.71 -11.16 3.44
CA VAL A 125 -4.41 -10.43 2.20
C VAL A 125 -2.93 -10.03 2.12
N CYS A 126 -2.28 -9.82 3.27
CA CYS A 126 -0.89 -9.45 3.36
C CYS A 126 0.02 -10.64 2.94
N GLY A 127 0.84 -10.44 1.91
CA GLY A 127 1.68 -11.50 1.29
C GLY A 127 1.31 -11.87 -0.15
N ARG A 128 0.34 -11.17 -0.76
CA ARG A 128 0.03 -11.30 -2.19
C ARG A 128 1.11 -10.63 -3.05
N GLU A 129 1.29 -11.17 -4.26
CA GLU A 129 2.36 -10.78 -5.17
C GLU A 129 2.02 -9.51 -5.98
N SER A 130 0.74 -9.15 -6.09
CA SER A 130 0.25 -7.95 -6.79
C SER A 130 -1.14 -7.51 -6.31
N LEU A 131 -1.57 -6.30 -6.67
CA LEU A 131 -2.93 -5.82 -6.42
C LEU A 131 -3.99 -6.60 -7.20
N ASP A 132 -3.69 -7.01 -8.43
CA ASP A 132 -4.57 -7.89 -9.21
C ASP A 132 -4.86 -9.20 -8.45
N ALA A 133 -3.86 -9.74 -7.75
CA ALA A 133 -4.01 -10.94 -6.93
C ALA A 133 -4.86 -10.72 -5.66
N VAL A 134 -5.06 -9.47 -5.24
CA VAL A 134 -5.99 -9.08 -4.17
C VAL A 134 -7.40 -8.89 -4.74
N ALA A 135 -7.53 -8.21 -5.88
CA ALA A 135 -8.81 -7.95 -6.53
C ALA A 135 -9.54 -9.21 -7.01
N ALA A 136 -8.83 -10.32 -7.18
CA ALA A 136 -9.38 -11.63 -7.56
C ALA A 136 -9.90 -12.50 -6.39
N LEU A 137 -9.98 -11.97 -5.17
CA LEU A 137 -10.59 -12.63 -4.00
C LEU A 137 -12.12 -12.54 -4.01
#